data_AF-A0A3L9M051-F1
#
_entry.id   AF-A0A3L9M051-F1
#
_cell.length_a   1.000
_cell.length_b   1.000
_cell.length_c   1.000
_cell.angle_alpha   90.00
_cell.angle_beta   90.00
_cell.angle_gamma   90.00
#
_symmetry.space_group_name_H-M   'P 1'
#
loop_
_entity.id
_entity.type
_entity.pdbx_description
1 polymer ?
#
loop_
_entity_poly.entity_id
_entity_poly.type
_entity_poly.pdbx_seq_one_letter_code
_entity_poly.pdbx_strand_id
1 'polypeptide(L)'
;TLGNAGIGAFWRLNDALSLRTEARGTYNIDEDFWNYTALAGLNVVLGGHLKPAAPVVEVAPVEPTPVAPQPQELTEDLNMELRV
;
A
#
# COMPACT_ATOMS: atom_id res chain seq x y z
N THR A 1 -29.04 39.47 0.81
CA THR A 1 -27.95 38.64 0.28
C THR A 1 -27.48 37.63 1.31
N LEU A 2 -27.08 36.43 0.90
CA LEU A 2 -26.60 35.37 1.80
C LEU A 2 -25.09 35.15 1.64
N GLY A 3 -24.34 35.20 2.75
CA GLY A 3 -22.95 34.77 2.81
C GLY A 3 -22.84 33.40 3.48
N ASN A 4 -22.26 32.41 2.81
CA ASN A 4 -22.07 31.07 3.37
C ASN A 4 -20.59 30.73 3.42
N ALA A 5 -20.12 30.29 4.58
CA ALA A 5 -18.77 29.78 4.76
C ALA A 5 -18.81 28.55 5.67
N GLY A 6 -17.93 27.60 5.39
CA GLY A 6 -17.79 26.40 6.19
C GLY A 6 -16.33 26.04 6.39
N ILE A 7 -16.06 25.40 7.52
CA ILE A 7 -14.77 24.80 7.84
C ILE A 7 -15.02 23.39 8.34
N GLY A 8 -14.13 22.48 7.99
CA GLY A 8 -14.22 21.10 8.41
C GLY A 8 -12.86 20.51 8.68
N ALA A 9 -12.89 19.40 9.42
CA ALA A 9 -11.74 18.59 9.69
C ALA A 9 -12.03 17.14 9.31
N PHE A 10 -10.97 16.44 8.93
CA PHE A 10 -11.05 15.06 8.49
C PHE A 10 -9.95 14.25 9.15
N TRP A 11 -10.35 13.22 9.88
CA TRP A 11 -9.44 12.35 10.62
C TRP A 11 -9.61 10.91 10.16
N ARG A 12 -8.52 10.30 9.69
CA ARG A 12 -8.48 8.87 9.42
C ARG A 12 -8.26 8.14 10.75
N LEU A 13 -9.22 7.32 11.15
CA LEU A 13 -9.13 6.56 12.40
C LEU A 13 -8.39 5.25 12.19
N ASN A 14 -8.59 4.60 11.03
CA ASN A 14 -7.89 3.38 10.64
C ASN A 14 -7.87 3.21 9.10
N ASP A 15 -7.41 2.04 8.64
CA ASP A 15 -7.31 1.67 7.23
C ASP A 15 -8.65 1.76 6.48
N ALA A 16 -9.82 1.68 7.11
CA ALA A 16 -11.12 1.74 6.42
C ALA A 16 -12.07 2.82 6.94
N LEU A 17 -11.86 3.36 8.14
CA LEU A 17 -12.78 4.24 8.83
C LEU A 17 -12.16 5.63 9.02
N SER A 18 -12.94 6.65 8.68
CA SER A 18 -12.59 8.04 8.93
C SER A 18 -13.75 8.79 9.58
N LEU A 19 -13.42 9.82 10.35
CA LEU A 19 -14.35 10.80 10.91
C LEU A 19 -14.24 12.10 10.12
N ARG A 20 -15.39 12.64 9.70
CA ARG A 20 -15.53 13.98 9.12
C ARG A 20 -16.37 14.84 10.04
N THR A 21 -15.88 16.03 10.35
CA THR A 21 -16.71 17.07 10.97
C THR A 21 -16.71 18.32 10.12
N GLU A 22 -17.83 19.04 10.15
CA GLU A 22 -18.00 20.26 9.38
C GLU A 22 -18.89 21.23 10.14
N ALA A 23 -18.47 22.48 10.23
CA ALA A 23 -19.27 23.59 10.74
C ALA A 23 -19.52 24.56 9.59
N ARG A 24 -20.76 25.02 9.46
CA ARG A 24 -21.20 26.01 8.47
C ARG A 24 -21.88 27.18 9.16
N GLY A 25 -21.50 28.39 8.75
CA GLY A 25 -22.19 29.62 9.07
C GLY A 25 -22.82 30.20 7.81
N THR A 26 -24.10 30.54 7.89
CA THR A 26 -24.79 31.32 6.85
C THR A 26 -25.23 32.64 7.46
N TYR A 27 -24.71 33.75 6.95
CA TYR A 27 -25.10 35.08 7.33
C TYR A 27 -26.16 35.62 6.36
N ASN A 28 -27.29 36.07 6.89
CA ASN A 28 -28.29 36.81 6.13
C ASN A 28 -28.01 38.30 6.30
N ILE A 29 -27.51 38.94 5.24
CA ILE A 29 -27.13 40.36 5.23
C ILE A 29 -28.36 41.26 5.26
N ASP A 30 -29.53 40.76 4.85
CA ASP A 30 -30.76 41.57 4.81
C ASP A 30 -31.45 41.63 6.18
N GLU A 31 -31.29 40.56 6.98
CA GLU A 31 -31.94 40.41 8.29
C GLU A 31 -30.92 40.42 9.45
N ASP A 32 -29.63 40.63 9.16
CA ASP A 32 -28.52 40.77 10.10
C ASP A 32 -28.37 39.64 11.12
N PHE A 33 -28.67 38.40 10.70
CA PHE A 33 -28.60 37.23 11.58
C PHE A 33 -27.80 36.08 11.01
N TRP A 34 -27.31 35.24 11.93
CA TRP A 34 -26.52 34.06 11.62
C TRP A 34 -27.32 32.77 11.82
N ASN A 35 -27.17 31.86 10.85
CA ASN A 35 -27.58 30.47 10.98
C ASN A 35 -26.34 29.59 11.06
N TYR A 36 -26.29 28.71 12.06
CA TYR A 36 -25.18 27.79 12.26
C TYR A 36 -25.64 26.35 12.10
N THR A 37 -24.80 25.53 11.50
CA THR A 37 -25.03 24.09 11.36
C THR A 37 -23.72 23.35 11.60
N ALA A 38 -23.78 22.28 12.40
CA ALA A 38 -22.66 21.38 12.62
C ALA A 38 -23.04 19.96 12.18
N LEU A 39 -22.10 19.28 11.54
CA LEU A 39 -22.26 17.93 11.01
C LEU A 39 -21.08 17.07 11.49
N ALA A 40 -21.38 15.83 11.86
CA ALA A 40 -20.40 14.79 12.09
C ALA A 40 -20.82 13.55 11.31
N GLY A 41 -19.87 12.95 10.61
CA GLY A 41 -20.12 11.77 9.77
C GLY A 41 -18.95 10.80 9.83
N LEU A 42 -19.28 9.51 9.72
CA LEU A 42 -18.30 8.44 9.56
C LEU A 42 -18.23 8.03 8.09
N ASN A 43 -17.01 7.93 7.56
CA ASN A 43 -16.76 7.49 6.20
C ASN A 43 -16.09 6.11 6.24
N VAL A 44 -16.66 5.16 5.51
CA VAL A 44 -16.10 3.81 5.34
C VAL A 44 -15.57 3.67 3.91
N VAL A 45 -14.32 3.27 3.76
CA VAL A 45 -13.64 3.05 2.48
C VAL A 45 -13.59 1.57 2.16
N LEU A 46 -14.27 1.16 1.09
CA LEU A 46 -14.26 -0.23 0.61
C LEU A 46 -12.90 -0.53 -0.05
N GLY A 47 -12.21 -1.57 0.44
CA GLY A 47 -10.84 -1.90 0.03
C GLY A 47 -9.74 -1.19 0.82
N GLY A 48 -10.10 -0.32 1.76
CA GLY A 48 -9.17 0.41 2.62
C GLY A 48 -8.49 1.61 1.95
N HIS A 49 -7.87 2.46 2.76
CA HIS A 49 -7.05 3.58 2.32
C HIS A 49 -5.74 3.07 1.74
N LEU A 50 -5.20 3.81 0.76
CA LEU A 50 -3.89 3.51 0.21
C LEU A 50 -2.84 3.55 1.33
N LYS A 51 -2.15 2.43 1.52
CA LYS A 51 -0.99 2.36 2.41
C LYS A 51 0.17 3.12 1.78
N PRO A 52 1.02 3.77 2.59
CA PRO A 52 2.27 4.32 2.10
C PRO A 52 3.05 3.25 1.33
N ALA A 53 3.67 3.63 0.21
CA ALA A 53 4.51 2.71 -0.54
C ALA A 53 5.64 2.20 0.37
N ALA A 54 5.82 0.88 0.42
CA ALA A 54 6.95 0.30 1.12
C ALA A 54 8.24 0.77 0.43
N PRO A 55 9.31 1.07 1.19
CA PRO A 55 10.61 1.34 0.61
C PRO A 55 11.02 0.17 -0.28
N VAL A 56 11.47 0.46 -1.50
CA VAL A 56 12.02 -0.56 -2.39
C VAL A 56 13.34 -0.99 -1.78
N VAL A 57 13.42 -2.24 -1.34
CA VAL A 57 14.69 -2.86 -0.94
C VAL A 57 15.42 -3.22 -2.21
N GLU A 58 16.59 -2.64 -2.44
CA GLU A 58 17.47 -3.08 -3.51
C GLU A 58 17.91 -4.52 -3.21
N VAL A 59 17.50 -5.45 -4.07
CA VAL A 59 17.93 -6.84 -3.98
C VAL A 59 19.36 -6.90 -4.51
N ALA A 60 20.32 -7.19 -3.64
CA ALA A 60 21.69 -7.45 -4.06
C ALA A 60 21.72 -8.68 -5.00
N PRO A 61 22.52 -8.67 -6.08
CA PRO A 61 22.67 -9.83 -6.95
C PRO A 61 23.12 -11.06 -6.15
N VAL A 62 22.38 -12.17 -6.30
CA VAL A 62 22.76 -13.46 -5.71
C VAL A 62 23.96 -14.00 -6.48
N GLU A 63 25.06 -14.29 -5.79
CA GLU A 63 26.23 -14.92 -6.42
C GLU A 63 25.88 -16.32 -6.95
N PRO A 64 26.35 -16.70 -8.14
CA PRO A 64 26.11 -18.04 -8.68
C PRO A 64 26.80 -19.09 -7.81
N THR A 65 26.06 -20.15 -7.46
CA THR A 65 26.61 -21.31 -6.77
C THR A 65 27.59 -22.07 -7.68
N PRO A 66 28.75 -22.50 -7.17
CA PRO A 66 29.72 -23.27 -7.96
C PRO A 66 29.11 -24.57 -8.47
N VAL A 67 29.24 -24.83 -9.78
CA VAL A 67 28.84 -26.10 -10.39
C VAL A 67 29.82 -27.18 -9.96
N ALA A 68 29.32 -28.26 -9.36
CA ALA A 68 30.14 -29.42 -8.99
C ALA A 68 30.64 -30.15 -10.26
N PRO A 69 31.88 -30.67 -10.28
CA PRO A 69 32.39 -31.43 -11.41
C PRO A 69 31.53 -32.67 -11.67
N GLN A 70 31.15 -32.89 -12.94
CA GLN A 70 30.47 -34.11 -13.37
C GLN A 70 31.43 -35.32 -13.22
N PRO A 71 30.96 -36.48 -12.75
CA PRO A 71 31.76 -37.69 -12.71
C PRO A 71 32.31 -38.05 -14.09
N GLN A 72 33.61 -38.30 -14.19
CA GLN A 72 34.25 -38.77 -15.42
C GLN A 72 33.88 -40.24 -15.64
N GLU A 73 33.23 -40.56 -16.77
CA GLU A 73 33.06 -41.95 -17.21
C GLU A 73 34.40 -42.48 -17.72
N LEU A 74 35.04 -43.32 -16.91
CA LEU A 74 36.18 -44.15 -17.33
C LEU A 74 35.63 -45.33 -18.14
N THR A 75 35.65 -45.21 -19.47
CA THR A 75 35.41 -46.33 -20.38
C THR A 75 36.73 -47.08 -20.56
N GLU A 76 36.98 -48.02 -19.67
CA GLU A 76 38.07 -48.98 -19.88
C GLU A 76 37.57 -50.06 -20.85
N ASP A 77 38.16 -50.13 -22.05
CA ASP A 77 37.92 -51.22 -23.00
C ASP A 77 38.36 -52.53 -22.32
N LEU A 78 37.38 -53.37 -21.95
CA LEU A 78 37.60 -54.66 -21.29
C LEU A 78 38.47 -55.55 -22.20
N ASN A 79 39.78 -55.55 -21.95
CA ASN A 79 40.74 -56.38 -22.64
C ASN A 79 40.67 -57.80 -22.06
N MET A 80 39.67 -58.58 -22.50
CA MET A 80 39.51 -59.98 -22.10
C MET A 80 40.51 -60.86 -22.86
N GLU A 81 41.76 -60.89 -22.40
CA GLU A 81 42.72 -61.90 -22.82
C GLU A 81 42.26 -63.28 -22.29
N LEU A 82 41.54 -64.01 -23.14
CA LEU A 82 41.18 -65.41 -22.92
C LEU A 82 42.46 -66.25 -22.89
N ARG A 83 42.91 -66.61 -21.70
CA ARG A 83 43.94 -67.64 -21.53
C ARG A 83 43.29 -69.00 -21.73
N VAL A 84 43.64 -69.67 -22.83
CA VAL A 84 43.29 -71.07 -23.15
C VAL A 84 44.28 -72.00 -22.49
#